data_AF-A0A962CEN9-F1
#
_entry.id   AF-A0A962CEN9-F1
#
_cell.length_a   1.000
_cell.length_b   1.000
_cell.length_c   1.000
_cell.angle_alpha   90.00
_cell.angle_beta   90.00
_cell.angle_gamma   90.00
#
_symmetry.space_group_name_H-M   'P 1'
#
loop_
_entity.id
_entity.type
_entity.pdbx_description
1 polymer ?
#
loop_
_entity_poly.entity_id
_entity_poly.type
_entity_poly.pdbx_seq_one_letter_code
_entity_poly.pdbx_strand_id
1 'polypeptide(L)'
;MRRVPIAERANWRDRALQAGFDFHTIDGDRYWDESVFYAFSLEQIETDIEAPTEELHAMAIDMLDGIVGSEEQLSRLDIPEPFWDLVARSWRARQPHLYGRMDLAYSGRGP
;
A
#
# COMPACT_ATOMS: atom_id res chain seq x y z
N MET A 1 5.45 6.83 -16.28
CA MET A 1 5.62 5.37 -16.27
C MET A 1 5.86 4.86 -17.70
N ARG A 2 6.84 4.00 -17.90
CA ARG A 2 7.12 3.31 -19.18
C ARG A 2 7.33 1.83 -18.95
N ARG A 3 6.57 1.00 -19.66
CA ARG A 3 6.72 -0.47 -19.65
C ARG A 3 7.84 -0.88 -20.60
N VAL A 4 8.81 -1.67 -20.14
CA VAL A 4 10.02 -2.03 -20.90
C VAL A 4 10.21 -3.55 -20.90
N PRO A 5 10.11 -4.22 -22.08
CA PRO A 5 10.38 -5.65 -22.17
C PRO A 5 11.87 -5.94 -22.03
N ILE A 6 12.20 -7.05 -21.37
CA ILE A 6 13.57 -7.55 -21.18
C ILE A 6 13.60 -9.08 -21.27
N ALA A 7 14.79 -9.64 -21.45
CA ALA A 7 14.99 -11.06 -21.25
C ALA A 7 14.98 -11.38 -19.75
N GLU A 8 14.22 -12.40 -19.36
CA GLU A 8 14.22 -12.92 -18.00
C GLU A 8 15.62 -13.38 -17.60
N ARG A 9 15.99 -13.18 -16.33
CA ARG A 9 17.26 -13.70 -15.80
C ARG A 9 17.18 -15.22 -15.71
N ALA A 10 18.16 -15.93 -16.25
CA ALA A 10 18.10 -17.39 -16.37
C ALA A 10 17.81 -18.14 -15.05
N ASN A 11 18.27 -17.63 -13.92
CA ASN A 11 18.13 -18.25 -12.60
C ASN A 11 17.19 -17.50 -11.65
N TRP A 12 16.25 -16.70 -12.17
CA TRP A 12 15.43 -15.84 -11.33
C TRP A 12 14.59 -16.59 -10.30
N ARG A 13 14.07 -17.78 -10.64
CA ARG A 13 13.29 -18.63 -9.72
C ARG A 13 14.14 -19.12 -8.55
N ASP A 14 15.34 -19.63 -8.82
CA ASP A 14 16.27 -20.04 -7.78
C ASP A 14 16.62 -18.87 -6.85
N ARG A 15 16.78 -17.66 -7.42
CA ARG A 15 17.04 -16.45 -6.64
C ARG A 15 15.83 -16.04 -5.79
N ALA A 16 14.62 -16.17 -6.31
CA ALA A 16 13.39 -15.92 -5.56
C ALA A 16 13.28 -16.88 -4.36
N LEU A 17 13.50 -18.17 -4.59
CA LEU A 17 13.52 -19.19 -3.53
C LEU A 17 14.61 -18.92 -2.49
N GLN A 18 15.83 -18.56 -2.90
CA GLN A 18 16.91 -18.18 -1.99
C GLN A 18 16.58 -16.94 -1.12
N ALA A 19 15.74 -16.04 -1.62
CA ALA A 19 15.24 -14.89 -0.89
C ALA A 19 14.01 -15.19 -0.02
N GLY A 20 13.54 -16.44 0.03
CA GLY A 20 12.33 -16.86 0.75
C GLY A 20 11.02 -16.45 0.06
N PHE A 21 11.07 -16.19 -1.25
CA PHE A 21 9.92 -15.78 -2.06
C PHE A 21 9.32 -16.98 -2.82
N ASP A 22 8.63 -17.85 -2.11
CA ASP A 22 8.16 -19.15 -2.61
C ASP A 22 6.88 -19.07 -3.47
N PHE A 23 6.21 -17.92 -3.52
CA PHE A 23 4.96 -17.69 -4.24
C PHE A 23 5.17 -16.97 -5.58
N HIS A 24 6.37 -17.10 -6.16
CA HIS A 24 6.67 -16.51 -7.46
C HIS A 24 5.87 -17.12 -8.63
N THR A 25 5.30 -18.30 -8.42
CA THR A 25 4.44 -19.02 -9.36
C THR A 25 3.30 -19.65 -8.56
N ILE A 26 2.06 -19.39 -8.95
CA ILE A 26 0.84 -19.83 -8.26
C ILE A 26 0.02 -20.63 -9.28
N ASP A 27 -0.35 -21.86 -8.94
CA ASP A 27 -1.12 -22.77 -9.81
C ASP A 27 -0.53 -22.98 -11.23
N GLY A 28 0.80 -22.86 -11.34
CA GLY A 28 1.53 -22.96 -12.61
C GLY A 28 1.63 -21.63 -13.39
N ASP A 29 0.90 -20.60 -12.97
CA ASP A 29 0.92 -19.27 -13.56
C ASP A 29 1.95 -18.36 -12.88
N ARG A 30 2.49 -17.43 -13.66
CA ARG A 30 3.50 -16.48 -13.18
C ARG A 30 2.83 -15.41 -12.32
N TYR A 31 3.20 -15.38 -11.04
CA TYR A 31 2.87 -14.26 -10.15
C TYR A 31 3.92 -13.15 -10.28
N TRP A 32 5.20 -13.52 -10.34
CA TRP A 32 6.32 -12.61 -10.60
C TRP A 32 6.76 -12.72 -12.05
N ASP A 33 6.77 -11.59 -12.78
CA ASP A 33 7.13 -11.52 -14.19
C ASP A 33 8.42 -10.72 -14.39
N GLU A 34 9.51 -11.40 -14.76
CA GLU A 34 10.79 -10.77 -15.10
C GLU A 34 10.97 -10.47 -16.59
N SER A 35 9.93 -10.68 -17.42
CA SER A 35 9.98 -10.34 -18.85
C SER A 35 9.79 -8.85 -19.12
N VAL A 36 9.45 -8.08 -18.08
CA VAL A 36 9.17 -6.66 -18.16
C VAL A 36 9.56 -5.95 -16.88
N PHE A 37 9.93 -4.68 -16.98
CA PHE A 37 9.94 -3.78 -15.84
C PHE A 37 9.25 -2.45 -16.19
N TYR A 38 8.85 -1.71 -15.17
CA TYR A 38 8.31 -0.36 -15.32
C TYR A 38 9.36 0.66 -14.90
N ALA A 39 9.64 1.61 -15.77
CA ALA A 39 10.53 2.74 -15.51
C ALA A 39 9.72 4.00 -15.22
N PHE A 40 10.14 4.75 -14.21
CA PHE A 40 9.55 6.03 -13.82
C PHE A 40 10.64 7.11 -13.88
N SER A 41 10.26 8.34 -14.22
CA SER A 41 11.12 9.49 -13.93
C SER A 41 11.03 9.84 -12.44
N LEU A 42 12.01 10.59 -11.94
CA LEU A 42 11.99 11.06 -10.56
C LEU A 42 10.75 11.93 -10.29
N GLU A 43 10.40 12.82 -11.23
CA GLU A 43 9.18 13.64 -11.15
C GLU A 43 7.89 12.79 -11.00
N GLN A 44 7.80 11.66 -11.69
CA GLN A 44 6.64 10.76 -11.57
C GLN A 44 6.60 10.03 -10.23
N ILE A 45 7.75 9.84 -9.59
CA ILE A 45 7.82 9.23 -8.26
C ILE A 45 7.45 10.28 -7.22
N GLU A 46 8.18 11.38 -7.18
CA GLU A 46 8.08 12.39 -6.12
C GLU A 46 6.77 13.20 -6.22
N THR A 47 6.41 13.66 -7.42
CA THR A 47 5.28 14.57 -7.61
C THR A 47 3.97 13.84 -7.86
N ASP A 48 3.97 12.80 -8.71
CA ASP A 48 2.71 12.17 -9.12
C ASP A 48 2.25 11.05 -8.15
N ILE A 49 3.15 10.50 -7.33
CA ILE A 49 2.85 9.34 -6.47
C ILE A 49 3.12 9.67 -4.99
N GLU A 50 4.34 10.08 -4.64
CA GLU A 50 4.74 10.30 -3.25
C GLU A 50 3.98 11.45 -2.60
N ALA A 51 3.96 12.64 -3.22
CA ALA A 51 3.25 13.79 -2.67
C ALA A 51 1.73 13.54 -2.50
N PRO A 52 0.99 12.99 -3.49
CA PRO A 52 -0.41 12.62 -3.29
C PRO A 52 -0.60 11.53 -2.22
N THR A 53 0.32 10.58 -2.09
CA THR A 53 0.25 9.55 -1.03
C THR A 53 0.39 10.18 0.35
N GLU A 54 1.30 11.15 0.52
CA GLU A 54 1.46 11.91 1.76
C GLU A 54 0.22 12.74 2.08
N GLU A 55 -0.35 13.42 1.09
CA GLU A 55 -1.59 14.21 1.26
C GLU A 55 -2.77 13.30 1.66
N LEU A 56 -2.97 12.18 0.97
CA LEU A 56 -4.01 11.21 1.31
C LEU A 56 -3.80 10.61 2.70
N HIS A 57 -2.55 10.36 3.10
CA HIS A 57 -2.25 9.89 4.45
C HIS A 57 -2.62 10.96 5.49
N ALA A 58 -2.22 12.22 5.28
CA ALA A 58 -2.56 13.32 6.17
C ALA A 58 -4.08 13.49 6.30
N MET A 59 -4.82 13.42 5.19
CA MET A 59 -6.29 13.45 5.19
C MET A 59 -6.90 12.30 5.99
N ALA A 60 -6.38 11.07 5.82
CA ALA A 60 -6.87 9.91 6.56
C ALA A 60 -6.63 10.07 8.08
N ILE A 61 -5.47 10.60 8.48
CA ILE A 61 -5.12 10.87 9.87
C ILE A 61 -5.98 11.98 10.47
N ASP A 62 -6.22 13.07 9.72
CA ASP A 62 -7.05 14.20 10.15
C ASP A 62 -8.50 13.77 10.48
N MET A 63 -9.04 12.82 9.71
CA MET A 63 -10.38 12.29 9.94
C MET A 63 -10.52 11.46 11.23
N LEU A 64 -9.41 10.90 11.76
CA LEU A 64 -9.49 9.93 12.85
C LEU A 64 -10.04 10.53 14.14
N ASP A 65 -9.69 11.78 14.48
CA ASP A 65 -10.20 12.45 15.69
C ASP A 65 -11.73 12.47 15.74
N GLY A 66 -12.38 12.76 14.60
CA GLY A 66 -13.83 12.78 14.48
C GLY A 66 -14.45 11.38 14.51
N ILE A 67 -13.80 10.41 13.86
CA ILE A 67 -14.30 9.02 13.78
C ILE A 67 -14.25 8.35 15.15
N VAL A 68 -13.11 8.41 15.85
CA VAL A 68 -12.93 7.71 17.13
C VAL A 68 -13.78 8.28 18.27
N GLY A 69 -14.27 9.51 18.11
CA GLY A 69 -15.18 10.17 19.05
C GLY A 69 -16.67 9.98 18.72
N SER A 70 -17.02 9.25 17.65
CA SER A 70 -18.38 9.11 17.16
C SER A 70 -18.82 7.65 17.08
N GLU A 71 -19.69 7.24 17.99
CA GLU A 71 -20.32 5.91 17.98
C GLU A 71 -21.04 5.61 16.66
N GLU A 72 -21.66 6.62 16.04
CA GLU A 72 -22.29 6.52 14.72
C GLU A 72 -21.25 6.13 13.64
N GLN A 73 -20.10 6.80 13.61
CA GLN A 73 -19.05 6.51 12.62
C GLN A 73 -18.38 5.16 12.89
N LEU A 74 -18.12 4.82 14.16
CA LEU A 74 -17.59 3.51 14.54
C LEU A 74 -18.54 2.37 14.15
N SER A 75 -19.85 2.59 14.30
CA SER A 75 -20.88 1.65 13.83
C SER A 75 -20.88 1.53 12.30
N ARG A 76 -20.75 2.63 11.57
CA ARG A 76 -20.67 2.63 10.09
C ARG A 76 -19.42 1.94 9.54
N LEU A 77 -18.36 1.87 10.32
CA LEU A 77 -17.13 1.13 10.00
C LEU A 77 -17.20 -0.35 10.41
N ASP A 78 -18.36 -0.82 10.89
CA ASP A 78 -18.57 -2.17 11.42
C ASP A 78 -17.58 -2.56 12.54
N ILE A 79 -17.11 -1.58 13.33
CA ILE A 79 -16.26 -1.83 14.49
C ILE A 79 -17.17 -2.30 15.64
N PRO A 80 -16.98 -3.51 16.21
CA PRO A 80 -17.83 -3.98 17.29
C PRO A 80 -17.72 -3.11 18.54
N GLU A 81 -18.86 -2.77 19.15
CA GLU A 81 -18.99 -1.92 20.34
C GLU A 81 -17.98 -2.23 21.46
N PRO A 82 -17.71 -3.51 21.81
CA PRO A 82 -16.75 -3.83 22.88
C PRO A 82 -15.32 -3.32 22.64
N PHE A 83 -14.97 -2.93 21.41
CA PHE A 83 -13.64 -2.43 21.05
C PHE A 83 -13.55 -0.90 20.93
N TRP A 84 -14.66 -0.15 21.02
CA TRP A 84 -14.65 1.30 20.81
C TRP A 84 -13.72 2.03 21.77
N ASP A 85 -13.79 1.69 23.05
CA ASP A 85 -12.89 2.23 24.08
C ASP A 85 -11.41 1.89 23.82
N LEU A 86 -11.12 0.70 23.28
CA LEU A 86 -9.77 0.29 22.94
C LEU A 86 -9.22 1.16 21.80
N VAL A 87 -10.01 1.36 20.75
CA VAL A 87 -9.67 2.22 19.60
C VAL A 87 -9.42 3.65 20.08
N ALA A 88 -10.33 4.23 20.86
CA ALA A 88 -10.20 5.59 21.37
C ALA A 88 -8.98 5.77 22.27
N ARG A 89 -8.66 4.79 23.14
CA ARG A 89 -7.46 4.85 23.98
C ARG A 89 -6.17 4.74 23.16
N SER A 90 -6.13 3.85 22.16
CA SER A 90 -4.97 3.71 21.27
C SER A 90 -4.65 5.03 20.57
N TRP A 91 -5.68 5.67 20.03
CA TRP A 91 -5.57 6.95 19.35
C TRP A 91 -5.11 8.09 20.28
N ARG A 92 -5.75 8.26 21.45
CA ARG A 92 -5.34 9.28 22.44
C ARG A 92 -3.92 9.09 22.95
N ALA A 93 -3.47 7.84 23.06
CA ALA A 93 -2.10 7.51 23.45
C ALA A 93 -1.09 7.67 22.30
N ARG A 94 -1.54 8.02 21.09
CA ARG A 94 -0.72 8.16 19.87
C ARG A 94 0.15 6.94 19.64
N GLN A 95 -0.44 5.75 19.76
CA GLN A 95 0.29 4.52 19.47
C GLN A 95 0.80 4.55 18.01
N PRO A 96 2.08 4.24 17.77
CA PRO A 96 2.67 4.37 16.45
C PRO A 96 2.11 3.32 15.49
N HIS A 97 1.92 3.70 14.24
CA HIS A 97 1.76 2.76 13.13
C HIS A 97 3.13 2.46 12.52
N LEU A 98 3.34 1.22 12.08
CA LEU A 98 4.63 0.77 11.54
C LEU A 98 4.72 0.95 10.02
N TYR A 99 3.64 0.62 9.32
CA TYR A 99 3.61 0.56 7.86
C TYR A 99 2.17 0.70 7.35
N GLY A 100 2.02 1.35 6.21
CA GLY A 100 0.75 1.47 5.48
C GLY A 100 0.98 1.26 3.98
N ARG A 101 -0.07 0.82 3.27
CA ARG A 101 -0.07 0.67 1.82
C ARG A 101 -1.30 1.36 1.26
N MET A 102 -1.12 2.17 0.23
CA MET A 102 -2.20 2.74 -0.57
C MET A 102 -2.17 2.14 -1.96
N ASP A 103 -3.34 1.76 -2.44
CA ASP A 103 -3.49 1.20 -3.78
C ASP A 103 -4.00 2.33 -4.70
N LEU A 104 -3.14 2.77 -5.64
CA LEU A 104 -3.41 3.87 -6.57
C LEU A 104 -3.54 3.36 -8.01
N ALA A 105 -4.38 4.02 -8.80
CA ALA A 105 -4.47 3.79 -10.25
C ALA A 105 -3.70 4.91 -10.98
N TYR A 106 -2.55 4.57 -11.56
CA TYR A 106 -1.68 5.56 -12.20
C TYR A 106 -1.32 5.17 -13.64
N SER A 107 -1.54 6.09 -14.57
CA SER A 107 -1.31 5.85 -16.01
C SER A 107 0.01 6.42 -16.54
N GLY A 108 0.72 7.21 -15.73
CA GLY A 108 1.88 7.99 -16.19
C GLY A 108 1.53 9.39 -16.71
N ARG A 109 0.27 9.81 -16.62
CA ARG A 109 -0.21 11.15 -17.00
C ARG A 109 -1.14 11.70 -15.92
N GLY A 110 -0.60 12.59 -15.08
CA GLY A 110 -1.30 13.17 -13.92
C GLY A 110 -1.47 12.16 -12.77
N PRO A 111 -1.90 12.63 -11.58
CA PRO A 111 -2.64 11.78 -10.67
C PRO A 111 -3.97 11.33 -11.30
#